data_AF-A0A1J5KF90-F1
#
_entry.id   AF-A0A1J5KF90-F1
#
_cell.length_a   1.000
_cell.length_b   1.000
_cell.length_c   1.000
_cell.angle_alpha   90.00
_cell.angle_beta   90.00
_cell.angle_gamma   90.00
#
_symmetry.space_group_name_H-M   'P 1'
#
loop_
_entity.id
_entity.type
_entity.pdbx_description
1 polymer ?
#
loop_
_entity_poly.entity_id
_entity_poly.type
_entity_poly.pdbx_seq_one_letter_code
_entity_poly.pdbx_strand_id
1 'polypeptide(L)'
;MLKLLKKVEERSTGLEVKKQTYQVQFISAIIFLVLGVYLYSALSNVLFSILFLSEAVGQIFLAYENMSSLNKGMLTVRYFKRNTLGLLAYLAFAPVIIGRFYIVSNLQANYAVVTLVIGCTLYLCGLIYFQFIKGRNDFPIGILFTLSASLMGFVYILTSPSIYIGINQLLYALLIILGPIFLKPSRAEMINIVLWIHLFIIIGQF
;
A
#
# COMPACT_ATOMS: atom_id res chain seq x y z
N MET A 1 -12.07 -21.49 -1.66
CA MET A 1 -10.90 -21.01 -2.42
C MET A 1 -11.27 -20.56 -3.84
N LEU A 2 -11.64 -21.46 -4.77
CA LEU A 2 -11.97 -21.10 -6.16
C LEU A 2 -13.07 -20.03 -6.31
N LYS A 3 -14.16 -20.11 -5.52
CA LYS A 3 -15.25 -19.12 -5.54
C LYS A 3 -14.79 -17.71 -5.16
N LEU A 4 -13.83 -17.58 -4.26
CA LEU A 4 -13.38 -16.29 -3.75
C LEU A 4 -12.35 -15.65 -4.69
N LEU A 5 -11.44 -16.44 -5.26
CA LEU A 5 -10.55 -16.01 -6.34
C LEU A 5 -11.32 -15.52 -7.57
N LYS A 6 -12.35 -16.27 -7.99
CA LYS A 6 -13.24 -15.86 -9.08
C LYS A 6 -13.92 -14.53 -8.79
N LYS A 7 -14.38 -14.33 -7.55
CA LYS A 7 -15.01 -13.08 -7.10
C LYS A 7 -14.04 -11.89 -7.13
N VAL A 8 -12.77 -12.09 -6.80
CA VAL A 8 -11.73 -11.05 -6.93
C VAL A 8 -11.53 -10.70 -8.40
N GLU A 9 -11.39 -11.70 -9.27
CA GLU A 9 -11.19 -11.50 -10.70
C GLU A 9 -12.36 -10.80 -11.40
N GLU A 10 -13.59 -11.20 -11.07
CA GLU A 10 -14.83 -10.56 -11.54
C GLU A 10 -14.87 -9.07 -11.15
N ARG A 11 -14.44 -8.72 -9.93
CA ARG A 11 -14.41 -7.32 -9.48
C ARG A 11 -13.28 -6.50 -10.09
N SER A 12 -12.17 -7.13 -10.43
CA SER A 12 -11.00 -6.47 -11.03
C SER A 12 -11.09 -6.33 -12.55
N THR A 13 -12.14 -6.88 -13.19
CA THR A 13 -12.26 -6.94 -14.66
C THR A 13 -13.42 -6.07 -15.15
N GLY A 14 -13.16 -5.30 -16.21
CA GLY A 14 -14.18 -4.52 -16.90
C GLY A 14 -13.65 -3.15 -17.31
N LEU A 15 -14.15 -2.63 -18.45
CA LEU A 15 -13.69 -1.36 -19.01
C LEU A 15 -13.84 -0.21 -18.01
N GLU A 16 -15.02 -0.04 -17.43
CA GLU A 16 -15.30 1.02 -16.47
C GLU A 16 -14.52 0.86 -15.16
N VAL A 17 -14.36 -0.38 -14.68
CA VAL A 17 -13.55 -0.66 -13.49
C VAL A 17 -12.11 -0.21 -13.71
N LYS A 18 -11.53 -0.57 -14.86
CA LYS A 18 -10.15 -0.25 -15.18
C LYS A 18 -9.95 1.25 -15.42
N LYS A 19 -10.89 1.90 -16.11
CA LYS A 19 -10.90 3.36 -16.30
C LYS A 19 -10.89 4.11 -14.98
N GLN A 20 -11.85 3.80 -14.11
CA GLN A 20 -11.94 4.41 -12.80
C GLN A 20 -10.69 4.15 -11.97
N THR A 21 -10.12 2.94 -12.05
CA THR A 21 -8.94 2.61 -11.25
C THR A 21 -7.72 3.44 -11.63
N TYR A 22 -7.36 3.53 -12.91
CA TYR A 22 -6.19 4.33 -13.28
C TYR A 22 -6.41 5.84 -13.03
N GLN A 23 -7.65 6.32 -13.16
CA GLN A 23 -8.00 7.72 -12.85
C GLN A 23 -7.78 8.01 -11.36
N VAL A 24 -8.27 7.13 -10.47
CA VAL A 24 -8.08 7.28 -9.03
C VAL A 24 -6.60 7.13 -8.66
N GLN A 25 -5.84 6.24 -9.30
CA GLN A 25 -4.38 6.14 -9.10
C GLN A 25 -3.66 7.43 -9.49
N PHE A 26 -4.05 8.06 -10.60
CA PHE A 26 -3.49 9.35 -11.01
C PHE A 26 -3.83 10.47 -10.00
N ILE A 27 -5.07 10.51 -9.51
CA ILE A 27 -5.48 11.44 -8.44
C ILE A 27 -4.67 11.18 -7.16
N SER A 28 -4.49 9.91 -6.77
CA SER A 28 -3.68 9.51 -5.61
C SER A 28 -2.25 10.02 -5.75
N ALA A 29 -1.65 9.84 -6.92
CA ALA A 29 -0.30 10.31 -7.19
C ALA A 29 -0.15 11.83 -7.00
N ILE A 30 -1.09 12.62 -7.54
CA ILE A 30 -1.06 14.09 -7.38
C ILE A 30 -1.15 14.47 -5.91
N ILE A 31 -2.10 13.88 -5.17
CA ILE A 31 -2.29 14.17 -3.75
C ILE A 31 -1.02 13.80 -2.96
N PHE A 32 -0.49 12.60 -3.15
CA PHE A 32 0.68 12.12 -2.41
C PHE A 32 1.94 12.93 -2.75
N LEU A 33 2.09 13.37 -4.00
CA LEU A 33 3.17 14.26 -4.41
C LEU A 33 3.10 15.59 -3.64
N VAL A 34 1.94 16.25 -3.65
CA VAL A 34 1.74 17.55 -2.99
C VAL A 34 1.98 17.43 -1.48
N LEU A 35 1.39 16.42 -0.83
CA LEU A 35 1.57 16.19 0.60
C LEU A 35 3.02 15.82 0.94
N GLY A 36 3.68 15.02 0.11
CA GLY A 36 5.08 14.64 0.27
C GLY A 36 6.03 15.83 0.17
N VAL A 37 5.82 16.73 -0.80
CA VAL A 37 6.60 17.97 -0.91
C VAL A 37 6.36 18.86 0.31
N TYR A 38 5.11 19.00 0.76
CA TYR A 38 4.79 19.81 1.95
C TYR A 38 5.46 19.27 3.22
N LEU A 39 5.45 17.94 3.43
CA LEU A 39 6.14 17.31 4.56
C LEU A 39 7.63 17.67 4.59
N TYR A 40 8.28 17.74 3.42
CA TYR A 40 9.68 18.13 3.33
C TYR A 40 9.89 19.63 3.55
N SER A 41 9.17 20.48 2.81
CA SER A 41 9.46 21.90 2.75
C SER A 41 8.92 22.70 3.93
N ALA A 42 7.74 22.35 4.44
CA ALA A 42 7.08 23.08 5.51
C ALA A 42 7.30 22.45 6.89
N LEU A 43 7.36 21.11 6.96
CA LEU A 43 7.44 20.37 8.22
C LEU A 43 8.81 19.73 8.48
N SER A 44 9.77 19.84 7.54
CA SER A 44 11.10 19.23 7.63
C SER A 44 11.09 17.73 7.95
N ASN A 45 9.98 17.04 7.65
CA ASN A 45 9.79 15.62 7.94
C ASN A 45 10.24 14.77 6.75
N VAL A 46 11.56 14.59 6.64
CA VAL A 46 12.22 13.93 5.51
C VAL A 46 11.73 12.48 5.34
N LEU A 47 11.60 11.72 6.44
CA LEU A 47 11.27 10.30 6.37
C LEU A 47 9.85 10.07 5.83
N PHE A 48 8.86 10.78 6.36
CA PHE A 48 7.50 10.66 5.84
C PHE A 48 7.37 11.30 4.46
N SER A 49 8.11 12.35 4.14
CA SER A 49 8.16 12.88 2.77
C SER A 49 8.58 11.82 1.75
N ILE A 50 9.66 11.08 2.05
CA ILE A 50 10.14 9.99 1.18
C ILE A 50 9.04 8.94 0.99
N LEU A 51 8.31 8.55 2.04
CA LEU A 51 7.19 7.60 1.94
C LEU A 51 6.12 8.10 0.96
N PHE A 52 5.68 9.36 1.10
CA PHE A 52 4.64 9.96 0.26
C PHE A 52 5.08 10.11 -1.19
N LEU A 53 6.30 10.60 -1.44
CA LEU A 53 6.81 10.77 -2.79
C LEU A 53 7.02 9.43 -3.50
N SER A 54 7.48 8.43 -2.77
CA SER A 54 7.69 7.07 -3.31
C SER A 54 6.36 6.40 -3.67
N GLU A 55 5.35 6.53 -2.81
CA GLU A 55 3.99 6.09 -3.12
C GLU A 55 3.44 6.85 -4.34
N ALA A 56 3.63 8.17 -4.41
CA ALA A 56 3.17 8.99 -5.54
C ALA A 56 3.74 8.48 -6.88
N VAL A 57 5.05 8.26 -6.94
CA VAL A 57 5.73 7.76 -8.15
C VAL A 57 5.24 6.34 -8.49
N GLY A 58 5.07 5.47 -7.50
CA GLY A 58 4.50 4.15 -7.70
C GLY A 58 3.09 4.21 -8.32
N GLN A 59 2.24 5.09 -7.80
CA GLN A 59 0.89 5.32 -8.32
C GLN A 59 0.88 5.85 -9.77
N ILE A 60 1.86 6.69 -10.16
CA ILE A 60 2.02 7.14 -11.57
C ILE A 60 2.28 5.94 -12.48
N PHE A 61 3.23 5.07 -12.11
CA PHE A 61 3.56 3.90 -12.94
C PHE A 61 2.40 2.92 -13.04
N LEU A 62 1.66 2.69 -11.94
CA LEU A 62 0.45 1.87 -11.93
C LEU A 62 -0.65 2.46 -12.81
N ALA A 63 -0.90 3.76 -12.71
CA ALA A 63 -1.89 4.44 -13.53
C ALA A 63 -1.55 4.32 -15.02
N TYR A 64 -0.28 4.54 -15.38
CA TYR A 64 0.17 4.45 -16.77
C TYR A 64 0.15 3.02 -17.31
N GLU A 65 0.46 2.02 -16.49
CA GLU A 65 0.32 0.60 -16.85
C GLU A 65 -1.14 0.26 -17.15
N ASN A 66 -2.05 0.63 -16.25
CA ASN A 66 -3.48 0.35 -16.40
C ASN A 66 -4.11 1.13 -17.56
N MET A 67 -3.66 2.36 -17.82
CA MET A 67 -4.08 3.14 -18.98
C MET A 67 -3.56 2.53 -20.28
N SER A 68 -2.25 2.28 -20.41
CA SER A 68 -1.65 1.75 -21.64
C SER A 68 -2.12 0.35 -22.01
N SER A 69 -2.49 -0.45 -21.00
CA SER A 69 -2.99 -1.81 -21.22
C SER A 69 -4.43 -1.85 -21.73
N LEU A 70 -5.22 -0.77 -21.58
CA LEU A 70 -6.53 -0.66 -22.23
C LEU A 70 -6.42 -0.64 -23.75
N ASN A 71 -5.42 0.08 -24.29
CA ASN A 71 -5.13 0.11 -25.73
C ASN A 71 -4.74 -1.26 -26.30
N LYS A 72 -4.41 -2.22 -25.43
CA LYS A 72 -4.05 -3.60 -25.77
C LYS A 72 -5.19 -4.59 -25.52
N GLY A 73 -6.42 -4.10 -25.28
CA GLY A 73 -7.60 -4.93 -25.02
C GLY A 73 -7.62 -5.63 -23.66
N MET A 74 -6.71 -5.31 -22.74
CA MET A 74 -6.67 -5.93 -21.42
C MET A 74 -7.61 -5.22 -20.44
N LEU A 75 -8.69 -5.88 -20.04
CA LEU A 75 -9.73 -5.29 -19.17
C LEU A 75 -9.53 -5.51 -17.67
N THR A 76 -8.62 -6.41 -17.28
CA THR A 76 -8.32 -6.68 -15.87
C THR A 76 -7.30 -5.67 -15.35
N VAL A 77 -7.57 -5.09 -14.18
CA VAL A 77 -6.62 -4.27 -13.42
C VAL A 77 -5.47 -5.15 -12.95
N ARG A 78 -4.24 -4.70 -13.13
CA ARG A 78 -3.03 -5.38 -12.64
C ARG A 78 -2.13 -4.37 -11.94
N TYR A 79 -1.41 -4.83 -10.94
CA TYR A 79 -0.57 -3.97 -10.10
C TYR A 79 0.93 -4.21 -10.33
N PHE A 80 1.35 -5.45 -10.58
CA PHE A 80 2.79 -5.75 -10.77
C PHE A 80 3.01 -6.77 -11.88
N LYS A 81 2.52 -6.44 -13.08
CA LYS A 81 2.78 -7.25 -14.27
C LYS A 81 4.30 -7.29 -14.54
N ARG A 82 4.82 -8.44 -15.01
CA ARG A 82 6.21 -8.58 -15.49
C ARG A 82 6.41 -7.78 -16.79
N ASN A 83 6.50 -6.46 -16.67
CA ASN A 83 6.83 -5.51 -17.71
C ASN A 83 7.62 -4.34 -17.10
N THR A 84 8.18 -3.46 -17.94
CA THR A 84 9.02 -2.34 -17.49
C THR A 84 8.30 -1.42 -16.50
N LEU A 85 7.03 -1.10 -16.76
CA LEU A 85 6.24 -0.23 -15.88
C LEU A 85 5.96 -0.85 -14.51
N GLY A 86 5.67 -2.15 -14.47
CA GLY A 86 5.50 -2.89 -13.22
C GLY A 86 6.80 -2.99 -12.43
N LEU A 87 7.95 -3.11 -13.09
CA LEU A 87 9.27 -3.06 -12.44
C LEU A 87 9.56 -1.67 -11.86
N LEU A 88 9.25 -0.60 -12.61
CA LEU A 88 9.42 0.78 -12.14
C LEU A 88 8.48 1.10 -10.97
N ALA A 89 7.23 0.65 -11.02
CA ALA A 89 6.30 0.73 -9.90
C ALA A 89 6.88 0.02 -8.67
N TYR A 90 7.39 -1.21 -8.84
CA TYR A 90 8.04 -1.95 -7.76
C TYR A 90 9.21 -1.18 -7.13
N LEU A 91 10.12 -0.65 -7.95
CA LEU A 91 11.27 0.12 -7.47
C LEU A 91 10.85 1.41 -6.77
N ALA A 92 9.80 2.07 -7.25
CA ALA A 92 9.25 3.27 -6.60
C ALA A 92 8.62 2.95 -5.23
N PHE A 93 8.06 1.76 -5.07
CA PHE A 93 7.45 1.32 -3.81
C PHE A 93 8.42 0.72 -2.80
N ALA A 94 9.59 0.24 -3.23
CA ALA A 94 10.59 -0.33 -2.33
C ALA A 94 11.03 0.65 -1.21
N PRO A 95 11.27 1.95 -1.46
CA PRO A 95 11.51 2.93 -0.42
C PRO A 95 10.36 3.07 0.60
N VAL A 96 9.10 2.81 0.22
CA VAL A 96 7.97 2.84 1.16
C VAL A 96 8.12 1.75 2.21
N ILE A 97 8.45 0.53 1.76
CA ILE A 97 8.68 -0.63 2.63
C ILE A 97 9.89 -0.36 3.53
N ILE A 98 11.01 0.06 2.95
CA ILE A 98 12.26 0.32 3.68
C ILE A 98 12.07 1.46 4.69
N GLY A 99 11.40 2.55 4.30
CA GLY A 99 11.13 3.69 5.16
C GLY A 99 10.30 3.33 6.39
N ARG A 100 9.28 2.46 6.23
CA ARG A 100 8.52 1.93 7.38
C ARG A 100 9.39 1.13 8.34
N PHE A 101 10.24 0.25 7.83
CA PHE A 101 11.19 -0.50 8.68
C PHE A 101 12.17 0.44 9.38
N TYR A 102 12.69 1.44 8.68
CA TYR A 102 13.61 2.42 9.24
C TYR A 102 12.95 3.24 10.35
N ILE A 103 11.71 3.71 10.16
CA ILE A 103 10.97 4.42 11.20
C ILE A 103 10.79 3.52 12.42
N VAL A 104 10.41 2.25 12.22
CA VAL A 104 10.27 1.28 13.32
C VAL A 104 11.59 1.07 14.05
N SER A 105 12.73 0.94 13.36
CA SER A 105 14.02 0.75 14.03
C SER A 105 14.48 1.96 14.85
N ASN A 106 13.96 3.16 14.54
CA ASN A 106 14.24 4.38 15.30
C ASN A 106 13.28 4.58 16.48
N LEU A 107 12.15 3.86 16.53
CA LEU A 107 11.35 3.76 17.75
C LEU A 107 12.10 2.83 18.70
N GLN A 108 12.38 3.27 19.93
CA GLN A 108 13.06 2.48 20.98
C GLN A 108 12.18 1.32 21.48
N ALA A 109 11.71 0.48 20.57
CA ALA A 109 10.82 -0.62 20.84
C ALA A 109 11.61 -1.80 21.42
N ASN A 110 11.06 -2.43 22.46
CA ASN A 110 11.66 -3.62 23.05
C ASN A 110 11.75 -4.75 21.99
N TYR A 111 12.91 -5.38 21.86
CA TYR A 111 13.18 -6.47 20.91
C TYR A 111 12.15 -7.62 21.00
N ALA A 112 11.59 -7.88 22.18
CA ALA A 112 10.53 -8.89 22.35
C ALA A 112 9.22 -8.52 21.63
N VAL A 113 8.85 -7.23 21.65
CA VAL A 113 7.67 -6.71 20.95
C VAL A 113 7.88 -6.76 19.44
N VAL A 114 9.05 -6.34 18.97
CA VAL A 114 9.39 -6.40 17.54
C VAL A 114 9.38 -7.84 17.02
N THR A 115 9.92 -8.78 17.79
CA THR A 115 9.96 -10.21 17.41
C THR A 115 8.57 -10.85 17.39
N LEU A 116 7.72 -10.56 18.38
CA LEU A 116 6.33 -11.02 18.42
C LEU A 116 5.53 -10.46 17.24
N VAL A 117 5.69 -9.17 16.94
CA VAL A 117 5.01 -8.52 15.82
C VAL A 117 5.46 -9.13 14.50
N ILE A 118 6.78 -9.27 14.26
CA ILE A 118 7.30 -9.94 13.06
C ILE A 118 6.71 -11.36 12.94
N GLY A 119 6.69 -12.14 14.04
CA GLY A 119 6.12 -13.49 14.04
C GLY A 119 4.63 -13.54 13.69
N CYS A 120 3.80 -12.70 14.33
CA CYS A 120 2.37 -12.61 14.05
C CYS A 120 2.09 -12.13 12.62
N THR A 121 2.87 -11.17 12.13
CA THR A 121 2.75 -10.58 10.81
C THR A 121 3.18 -11.58 9.72
N LEU A 122 4.26 -12.35 9.93
CA LEU A 122 4.64 -13.47 9.06
C LEU A 122 3.61 -14.59 9.06
N TYR A 123 3.01 -14.93 10.21
CA TYR A 123 1.95 -15.92 10.31
C TYR A 123 0.68 -15.50 9.54
N LEU A 124 0.25 -14.25 9.68
CA LEU A 124 -0.85 -13.66 8.91
C LEU A 124 -0.58 -13.70 7.41
N CYS A 125 0.64 -13.36 6.98
CA CYS A 125 1.02 -13.44 5.58
C CYS A 125 1.14 -14.88 5.05
N GLY A 126 1.58 -15.82 5.88
CA GLY A 126 1.55 -17.25 5.57
C GLY A 126 0.12 -17.77 5.39
N LEU A 127 -0.82 -17.35 6.24
CA LEU A 127 -2.25 -17.62 6.08
C LEU A 127 -2.80 -17.01 4.79
N ILE A 128 -2.44 -15.76 4.46
CA ILE A 128 -2.86 -15.11 3.22
C ILE A 128 -2.31 -15.84 1.98
N TYR A 129 -1.04 -16.26 2.02
CA TYR A 129 -0.40 -17.05 0.96
C TYR A 129 -1.13 -18.37 0.71
N PHE A 130 -1.40 -19.13 1.77
CA PHE A 130 -2.08 -20.42 1.68
C PHE A 130 -3.56 -20.30 1.29
N GLN A 131 -4.27 -19.28 1.79
CA GLN A 131 -5.72 -19.19 1.61
C GLN A 131 -6.14 -18.54 0.29
N PHE A 132 -5.33 -17.62 -0.26
CA PHE A 132 -5.77 -16.78 -1.36
C PHE A 132 -4.92 -16.90 -2.63
N ILE A 133 -3.62 -17.25 -2.57
CA ILE A 133 -2.69 -16.81 -3.62
C ILE A 133 -1.63 -17.86 -4.01
N LYS A 134 -2.08 -19.04 -4.41
CA LYS A 134 -1.25 -19.95 -5.23
C LYS A 134 -1.48 -19.61 -6.71
N GLY A 135 -0.58 -18.82 -7.33
CA GLY A 135 -0.54 -18.63 -8.79
C GLY A 135 -0.68 -17.20 -9.36
N ARG A 136 -0.65 -16.11 -8.56
CA ARG A 136 -0.63 -14.72 -9.08
C ARG A 136 0.73 -14.03 -8.82
N ASN A 137 1.24 -13.33 -9.84
CA ASN A 137 2.57 -12.69 -9.81
C ASN A 137 2.63 -11.38 -9.00
N ASP A 138 1.49 -10.71 -8.77
CA ASP A 138 1.42 -9.40 -8.10
C ASP A 138 1.57 -9.49 -6.56
N PHE A 139 1.88 -10.68 -6.07
CA PHE A 139 1.62 -11.10 -4.69
C PHE A 139 2.77 -10.89 -3.69
N PRO A 140 4.04 -11.18 -4.01
CA PRO A 140 5.14 -10.99 -3.05
C PRO A 140 5.23 -9.55 -2.55
N ILE A 141 4.90 -8.59 -3.41
CA ILE A 141 4.92 -7.17 -3.11
C ILE A 141 3.77 -6.80 -2.18
N GLY A 142 2.55 -7.29 -2.46
CA GLY A 142 1.40 -7.11 -1.57
C GLY A 142 1.66 -7.63 -0.16
N ILE A 143 2.32 -8.79 -0.03
CA ILE A 143 2.77 -9.30 1.28
C ILE A 143 3.73 -8.31 1.95
N LEU A 144 4.79 -7.88 1.28
CA LEU A 144 5.78 -6.98 1.88
C LEU A 144 5.16 -5.63 2.30
N PHE A 145 4.20 -5.13 1.52
CA PHE A 145 3.42 -3.94 1.87
C PHE A 145 2.59 -4.14 3.13
N THR A 146 1.83 -5.23 3.21
CA THR A 146 1.06 -5.60 4.39
C THR A 146 1.97 -5.79 5.59
N LEU A 147 3.08 -6.53 5.45
CA LEU A 147 4.03 -6.80 6.53
C LEU A 147 4.61 -5.51 7.10
N SER A 148 5.14 -4.64 6.23
CA SER A 148 5.78 -3.38 6.64
C SER A 148 4.78 -2.42 7.31
N ALA A 149 3.57 -2.31 6.79
CA ALA A 149 2.51 -1.50 7.39
C ALA A 149 2.04 -2.08 8.73
N SER A 150 1.81 -3.40 8.83
CA SER A 150 1.40 -4.05 10.07
C SER A 150 2.46 -3.91 11.17
N LEU A 151 3.75 -4.11 10.82
CA LEU A 151 4.85 -3.95 11.76
C LEU A 151 4.89 -2.52 12.33
N MET A 152 4.88 -1.52 11.46
CA MET A 152 4.83 -0.12 11.88
C MET A 152 3.59 0.17 12.73
N GLY A 153 2.44 -0.39 12.32
CA GLY A 153 1.17 -0.28 13.03
C GLY A 153 1.25 -0.72 14.49
N PHE A 154 1.66 -1.97 14.72
CA PHE A 154 1.74 -2.54 16.06
C PHE A 154 2.82 -1.87 16.92
N VAL A 155 3.99 -1.56 16.35
CA VAL A 155 5.06 -0.91 17.13
C VAL A 155 4.63 0.49 17.59
N TYR A 156 4.03 1.30 16.72
CA TYR A 156 3.53 2.62 17.14
C TYR A 156 2.47 2.52 18.25
N ILE A 157 1.57 1.53 18.19
CA ILE A 157 0.55 1.34 19.23
C ILE A 157 1.19 0.96 20.57
N LEU A 158 2.23 0.15 20.56
CA LEU A 158 2.81 -0.41 21.78
C LEU A 158 3.88 0.47 22.41
N THR A 159 4.54 1.33 21.62
CA THR A 159 5.76 2.02 22.08
C THR A 159 5.79 3.52 21.83
N SER A 160 4.80 4.08 21.13
CA SER A 160 4.80 5.51 20.77
C SER A 160 3.58 6.23 21.35
N PRO A 161 3.74 7.50 21.82
CA PRO A 161 2.59 8.34 22.17
C PRO A 161 1.71 8.65 20.95
N SER A 162 2.24 8.57 19.74
CA SER A 162 1.51 8.80 18.48
C SER A 162 0.74 7.56 18.00
N ILE A 163 -0.09 6.98 18.87
CA ILE A 163 -0.85 5.73 18.64
C ILE A 163 -1.67 5.77 17.34
N TYR A 164 -2.19 6.94 16.97
CA TYR A 164 -3.00 7.12 15.76
C TYR A 164 -2.25 6.83 14.45
N ILE A 165 -0.93 7.02 14.42
CA ILE A 165 -0.09 6.58 13.28
C ILE A 165 -0.17 5.05 13.17
N GLY A 166 -0.09 4.35 14.30
CA GLY A 166 -0.16 2.91 14.36
C GLY A 166 -1.52 2.37 13.88
N ILE A 167 -2.62 2.94 14.37
CA ILE A 167 -3.98 2.61 13.92
C ILE A 167 -4.13 2.83 12.41
N ASN A 168 -3.63 3.95 11.88
CA ASN A 168 -3.69 4.24 10.45
C ASN A 168 -2.98 3.15 9.62
N GLN A 169 -1.75 2.76 10.01
CA GLN A 169 -1.00 1.73 9.29
C GLN A 169 -1.66 0.35 9.36
N LEU A 170 -2.31 0.00 10.49
CA LEU A 170 -3.09 -1.24 10.59
C LEU A 170 -4.33 -1.22 9.68
N LEU A 171 -5.04 -0.10 9.59
CA LEU A 171 -6.16 0.05 8.66
C LEU A 171 -5.71 -0.08 7.20
N TYR A 172 -4.55 0.48 6.85
CA TYR A 172 -3.96 0.32 5.52
C TYR A 172 -3.58 -1.14 5.23
N ALA A 173 -2.98 -1.85 6.20
CA ALA A 173 -2.69 -3.28 6.06
C ALA A 173 -3.97 -4.11 5.85
N LEU A 174 -5.03 -3.83 6.62
CA LEU A 174 -6.34 -4.46 6.45
C LEU A 174 -6.97 -4.16 5.09
N LEU A 175 -6.82 -2.94 4.58
CA LEU A 175 -7.29 -2.56 3.25
C LEU A 175 -6.60 -3.40 2.16
N ILE A 176 -5.29 -3.64 2.26
CA ILE A 176 -4.57 -4.48 1.29
C ILE A 176 -5.07 -5.93 1.33
N ILE A 177 -5.35 -6.47 2.53
CA ILE A 177 -5.79 -7.86 2.72
C ILE A 177 -7.24 -8.06 2.26
N LEU A 178 -8.14 -7.20 2.76
CA LEU A 178 -9.59 -7.37 2.63
C LEU A 178 -10.16 -6.61 1.43
N GLY A 179 -9.50 -5.55 1.00
CA GLY A 179 -9.91 -4.72 -0.14
C GLY A 179 -10.19 -5.53 -1.39
N PRO A 180 -9.29 -6.42 -1.85
CA PRO A 180 -9.55 -7.28 -3.01
C PRO A 180 -10.79 -8.16 -2.88
N ILE A 181 -11.14 -8.57 -1.65
CA ILE A 181 -12.26 -9.48 -1.33
C ILE A 181 -13.59 -8.75 -1.28
N PHE A 182 -13.63 -7.48 -0.88
CA PHE A 182 -14.88 -6.75 -0.64
C PHE A 182 -15.12 -5.60 -1.61
N LEU A 183 -14.06 -5.01 -2.15
CA LEU A 183 -14.08 -3.77 -2.89
C LEU A 183 -13.72 -3.97 -4.36
N LYS A 184 -14.16 -3.02 -5.19
CA LYS A 184 -13.58 -2.82 -6.52
C LYS A 184 -12.23 -2.10 -6.35
N PRO A 185 -11.24 -2.33 -7.23
CA PRO A 185 -9.93 -1.68 -7.13
C PRO A 185 -10.02 -0.14 -6.98
N SER A 186 -10.82 0.53 -7.82
CA SER A 186 -11.03 1.98 -7.71
C SER A 186 -11.53 2.45 -6.33
N ARG A 187 -12.37 1.67 -5.66
CA ARG A 187 -12.85 1.99 -4.30
C ARG A 187 -11.76 1.76 -3.26
N ALA A 188 -10.95 0.72 -3.42
CA ALA A 188 -9.81 0.49 -2.54
C ALA A 188 -8.80 1.64 -2.65
N GLU A 189 -8.51 2.13 -3.85
CA GLU A 189 -7.65 3.30 -4.05
C GLU A 189 -8.22 4.57 -3.43
N MET A 190 -9.54 4.80 -3.51
CA MET A 190 -10.16 5.95 -2.84
C MET A 190 -9.98 5.89 -1.32
N ILE A 191 -10.16 4.71 -0.71
CA ILE A 191 -9.91 4.55 0.74
C ILE A 191 -8.42 4.72 1.05
N ASN A 192 -7.53 4.24 0.17
CA ASN A 192 -6.09 4.46 0.30
C ASN A 192 -5.76 5.96 0.38
N ILE A 193 -6.31 6.78 -0.52
CA ILE A 193 -6.14 8.25 -0.47
C ILE A 193 -6.54 8.81 0.90
N VAL A 194 -7.70 8.41 1.42
CA VAL A 194 -8.21 8.88 2.72
C VAL A 194 -7.25 8.49 3.85
N LEU A 195 -6.71 7.26 3.84
CA LEU A 195 -5.76 6.82 4.85
C LEU A 195 -4.46 7.62 4.81
N TRP A 196 -3.93 7.93 3.63
CA TRP A 196 -2.72 8.75 3.49
C TRP A 196 -2.94 10.21 3.88
N ILE A 197 -4.08 10.82 3.52
CA ILE A 197 -4.43 12.17 4.00
C ILE A 197 -4.55 12.18 5.52
N HIS A 198 -5.23 11.19 6.10
CA HIS A 198 -5.35 11.07 7.55
C HIS A 198 -3.97 10.89 8.21
N LEU A 199 -3.09 10.08 7.62
CA LEU A 199 -1.72 9.90 8.08
C LEU A 199 -0.95 11.23 8.07
N PHE A 200 -1.05 11.98 6.97
CA PHE A 200 -0.46 13.31 6.86
C PHE A 200 -0.94 14.26 7.96
N ILE A 201 -2.25 14.30 8.23
CA ILE A 201 -2.82 15.15 9.29
C ILE A 201 -2.25 14.75 10.65
N ILE A 202 -2.19 13.45 10.95
CA ILE A 202 -1.62 12.97 12.24
C ILE A 202 -0.15 13.39 12.35
N ILE A 203 0.64 13.23 11.28
CA ILE A 203 2.07 13.57 11.31
C ILE A 203 2.28 15.07 11.47
N GLY A 204 1.47 15.91 10.80
CA GLY A 204 1.60 17.37 10.86
C GLY A 204 1.19 17.99 12.20
N GLN A 205 0.71 17.19 13.16
CA GLN A 205 0.45 17.62 14.53
C GLN A 205 1.68 17.48 15.45
N PHE A 206 2.77 16.88 14.96
CA PHE A 206 4.02 16.64 15.69
C PHE A 206 5.19 17.32 14.98
#